data_AF-A0A5C8TK95-F1
#
_entry.id   AF-A0A5C8TK95-F1
#
_cell.length_a   1.000
_cell.length_b   1.000
_cell.length_c   1.000
_cell.angle_alpha   90.00
_cell.angle_beta   90.00
_cell.angle_gamma   90.00
#
_symmetry.space_group_name_H-M   'P 1'
#
loop_
_entity.id
_entity.type
_entity.pdbx_description
1 polymer ?
#
loop_
_entity_poly.entity_id
_entity_poly.type
_entity_poly.pdbx_seq_one_letter_code
_entity_poly.pdbx_strand_id
1 'polypeptide(L)' 'MLDDVETEEELIDSVLSPFSDTQQRACLRSYLDAITQDHVDDKELQKIWWSSSADTVFHDSAWLRELLRRARDRL' A
#
# COMPACT_ATOMS: atom_id res chain seq x y z
N MET A 1 6.92 28.21 8.85
CA MET A 1 5.89 27.31 8.30
C MET A 1 6.66 26.03 8.07
N LEU A 2 6.57 25.12 9.05
CA LEU A 2 7.26 23.83 8.96
C LEU A 2 6.46 23.02 7.95
N ASP A 3 7.11 22.55 6.90
CA ASP A 3 6.52 21.55 6.01
C ASP A 3 6.17 20.34 6.88
N ASP A 4 4.87 20.13 7.11
CA ASP A 4 4.32 18.89 7.66
C ASP A 4 4.51 17.79 6.61
N VAL A 5 5.75 17.33 6.45
CA VAL A 5 6.03 16.09 5.73
C VAL A 5 5.65 14.98 6.70
N GLU A 6 4.41 14.48 6.60
CA GLU A 6 4.00 13.24 7.26
C GLU A 6 5.12 12.21 7.05
N THR A 7 5.62 11.67 8.14
CA THR A 7 6.60 10.60 8.06
C THR A 7 5.96 9.38 7.41
N GLU A 8 6.75 8.53 6.75
CA GLU A 8 6.23 7.31 6.11
C GLU A 8 5.43 6.45 7.10
N GLU A 9 5.79 6.46 8.38
CA GLU A 9 5.06 5.77 9.45
C GLU A 9 3.70 6.39 9.75
N GLU A 10 3.62 7.72 9.88
CA GLU A 10 2.35 8.43 10.09
C GLU A 10 1.39 8.24 8.91
N LEU A 11 1.94 8.21 7.70
CA LEU A 11 1.17 8.00 6.49
C LEU A 11 0.58 6.58 6.43
N ILE A 12 1.37 5.56 6.80
CA ILE A 12 0.87 4.18 6.90
C ILE A 12 -0.21 4.08 7.98
N ASP A 13 0.01 4.64 9.17
CA ASP A 13 -0.98 4.60 10.26
C ASP A 13 -2.28 5.33 9.88
N SER A 14 -2.17 6.48 9.20
CA SER A 14 -3.31 7.24 8.69
C SER A 14 -4.14 6.44 7.68
N VAL A 15 -3.48 5.79 6.70
CA VAL A 15 -4.13 4.94 5.67
C VAL A 15 -4.77 3.69 6.28
N LEU A 16 -4.18 3.14 7.34
CA LEU A 16 -4.69 1.96 8.04
C LEU A 16 -5.76 2.28 9.09
N SER A 17 -5.86 3.53 9.56
CA SER A 17 -6.81 3.98 10.59
C SER A 17 -8.29 3.65 10.32
N PRO A 18 -8.79 3.63 9.07
CA PRO A 18 -10.17 3.22 8.79
C PRO A 18 -10.42 1.72 9.00
N PHE A 19 -9.36 0.90 8.99
CA PHE A 19 -9.42 -0.55 9.14
C PHE A 19 -9.18 -0.94 10.61
N SER A 20 -10.13 -0.60 11.47
CA SER A 20 -10.11 -0.97 12.91
C SER A 20 -10.62 -2.39 13.18
N ASP A 21 -11.34 -2.97 12.22
CA ASP A 21 -11.87 -4.33 12.32
C ASP A 21 -10.82 -5.39 11.97
N THR A 22 -10.65 -6.38 12.86
CA THR A 22 -9.64 -7.44 12.70
C THR A 22 -9.85 -8.28 11.44
N GLN A 23 -11.10 -8.52 11.04
CA GLN A 23 -11.41 -9.31 9.85
C GLN A 23 -11.09 -8.50 8.57
N GLN A 24 -11.42 -7.21 8.54
CA GLN A 24 -11.06 -6.32 7.44
C GLN A 24 -9.54 -6.19 7.27
N ARG A 25 -8.81 -6.05 8.39
CA ARG A 25 -7.33 -6.04 8.38
C ARG A 25 -6.75 -7.34 7.84
N ALA A 26 -7.29 -8.50 8.27
CA ALA A 26 -6.85 -9.80 7.78
C ALA A 26 -7.14 -10.00 6.28
N CYS A 27 -8.30 -9.53 5.80
CA CYS A 27 -8.64 -9.52 4.38
C CYS A 27 -7.67 -8.64 3.57
N LEU A 28 -7.40 -7.41 4.03
CA LEU A 28 -6.49 -6.50 3.37
C LEU A 28 -5.06 -7.03 3.36
N ARG A 29 -4.59 -7.60 4.48
CA ARG A 29 -3.28 -8.25 4.57
C ARG A 29 -3.15 -9.39 3.56
N SER A 30 -4.17 -10.25 3.46
CA SER A 30 -4.17 -11.38 2.52
C SER A 30 -4.18 -10.91 1.06
N TYR A 31 -4.91 -9.85 0.75
CA TYR A 31 -4.92 -9.24 -0.58
C TYR A 31 -3.56 -8.64 -0.94
N LEU A 32 -2.96 -7.85 -0.04
CA LEU A 32 -1.64 -7.26 -0.25
C LEU A 32 -0.56 -8.33 -0.38
N ASP A 33 -0.64 -9.41 0.40
CA ASP A 33 0.28 -10.54 0.27
C ASP A 33 0.20 -11.18 -1.12
N ALA A 34 -1.02 -11.41 -1.64
CA ALA A 34 -1.23 -12.00 -2.95
C ALA A 34 -0.67 -11.14 -4.10
N ILE A 35 -0.88 -9.81 -4.07
CA ILE A 35 -0.44 -8.93 -5.17
C ILE A 35 1.04 -8.53 -5.09
N THR A 36 1.70 -8.71 -3.94
CA THR A 36 3.12 -8.35 -3.76
C THR A 36 4.09 -9.53 -3.88
N GLN A 37 3.60 -10.73 -4.21
CA GLN A 37 4.45 -11.91 -4.43
C GLN A 37 5.40 -11.71 -5.61
N ASP A 38 6.58 -12.32 -5.55
CA ASP A 38 7.66 -12.14 -6.54
C ASP A 38 7.27 -12.58 -7.97
N HIS A 39 6.25 -13.41 -8.10
CA HIS A 39 5.76 -13.87 -9.40
C HIS A 39 4.80 -12.89 -10.09
N VAL A 40 4.29 -11.87 -9.38
CA VAL A 40 3.45 -10.81 -9.94
C VAL A 40 4.37 -9.81 -10.65
N ASP A 41 4.07 -9.43 -11.88
CA ASP A 41 4.86 -8.42 -12.61
C ASP A 41 4.61 -7.02 -12.00
N ASP A 42 5.68 -6.24 -11.83
CA ASP A 42 5.61 -4.85 -11.37
C ASP A 42 4.69 -3.97 -12.23
N LYS A 43 4.60 -4.23 -13.54
CA LYS A 43 3.66 -3.54 -14.45
C LYS A 43 2.21 -3.96 -14.20
N GLU A 44 1.97 -5.21 -13.83
CA GLU A 44 0.63 -5.66 -13.43
C GLU A 44 0.22 -5.02 -12.10
N LEU A 45 1.14 -4.94 -11.14
CA LEU A 45 0.93 -4.25 -9.88
C LEU A 45 0.60 -2.76 -10.09
N GLN A 46 1.32 -2.10 -11.00
CA GLN A 46 1.06 -0.71 -11.36
C GLN A 46 -0.31 -0.53 -12.04
N LYS A 47 -0.74 -1.47 -12.89
CA LYS A 47 -2.10 -1.47 -13.47
C LYS A 47 -3.18 -1.65 -12.40
N ILE A 48 -2.98 -2.55 -11.44
CA ILE A 48 -3.90 -2.75 -10.31
C ILE A 48 -4.03 -1.42 -9.53
N TRP A 49 -2.90 -0.78 -9.25
CA TRP A 49 -2.87 0.52 -8.59
C TRP A 49 -3.62 1.60 -9.38
N TRP A 50 -3.34 1.77 -10.68
CA TRP A 50 -4.04 2.75 -11.51
C TRP A 50 -5.52 2.44 -11.78
N SER A 51 -5.91 1.18 -11.66
CA SER A 51 -7.32 0.78 -11.72
C SER A 51 -8.09 1.07 -10.44
N SER A 52 -7.37 1.33 -9.34
CA SER A 52 -7.96 1.81 -8.10
C SER A 52 -8.20 3.33 -8.17
N SER A 53 -9.05 3.85 -7.31
CA SER A 53 -9.27 5.30 -7.15
C SER A 53 -8.08 6.01 -6.47
N ALA A 54 -6.86 5.49 -6.58
CA ALA A 54 -5.68 6.07 -5.98
C ALA A 54 -5.22 7.31 -6.76
N ASP A 55 -5.08 8.43 -6.07
CA ASP A 55 -4.65 9.71 -6.66
C ASP A 55 -3.11 9.81 -6.85
N THR A 56 -2.34 8.91 -6.23
CA THR A 56 -0.88 8.94 -6.29
C THR A 56 -0.35 8.20 -7.52
N VAL A 57 0.48 8.88 -8.33
CA VAL A 57 1.17 8.27 -9.47
C VAL A 57 2.55 7.77 -9.03
N PHE A 58 2.76 6.46 -9.10
CA PHE A 58 4.06 5.83 -8.90
C PHE A 58 4.77 5.68 -10.24
N HIS A 59 5.83 6.44 -10.47
CA HIS A 59 6.69 6.31 -11.67
C HIS A 59 7.70 5.16 -11.55
N ASP A 60 8.06 4.79 -10.31
CA ASP A 60 8.91 3.65 -10.00
C ASP A 60 8.05 2.51 -9.45
N SER A 61 7.96 1.42 -10.21
CA SER A 61 7.17 0.25 -9.87
C SER A 61 7.78 -0.60 -8.75
N ALA A 62 9.11 -0.53 -8.56
CA ALA A 62 9.78 -1.21 -7.46
C ALA A 62 9.43 -0.54 -6.12
N TRP A 63 9.33 0.79 -6.11
CA TRP A 63 8.93 1.55 -4.93
C TRP A 63 7.46 1.28 -4.54
N LEU A 64 6.56 1.12 -5.51
CA LEU A 64 5.17 0.73 -5.26
C LEU A 64 5.07 -0.63 -4.55
N ARG A 65 5.81 -1.64 -5.01
CA ARG A 65 5.82 -2.97 -4.37
C ARG A 65 6.31 -2.90 -2.93
N GLU A 66 7.38 -2.16 -2.70
CA GLU A 66 7.95 -1.99 -1.36
C GLU A 66 6.95 -1.31 -0.41
N LEU A 67 6.27 -0.26 -0.85
CA LEU A 67 5.23 0.41 -0.07
C LEU A 67 4.10 -0.55 0.32
N LEU A 68 3.60 -1.33 -0.64
CA LEU A 68 2.52 -2.29 -0.40
C LEU A 68 2.94 -3.42 0.55
N ARG A 69 4.21 -3.86 0.49
CA ARG A 69 4.77 -4.81 1.46
C ARG A 69 4.83 -4.23 2.86
N ARG A 70 5.28 -2.98 3.01
CA ARG A 70 5.29 -2.28 4.31
C ARG A 70 3.89 -2.13 4.90
N ALA A 71 2.92 -1.76 4.07
CA ALA A 71 1.52 -1.68 4.49
C ALA A 71 0.98 -3.05 4.95
N ARG A 72 1.30 -4.13 4.22
CA ARG A 72 0.96 -5.52 4.62
C ARG A 72 1.56 -5.88 5.98
N ASP A 73 2.83 -5.58 6.20
CA ASP A 73 3.55 -5.97 7.41
C ASP A 73 3.06 -5.24 8.67
N ARG A 74 2.36 -4.11 8.49
CA ARG A 74 1.74 -3.30 9.57
C ARG A 74 0.28 -3.66 9.84
N LEU A 75 -0.34 -4.51 9.01
CA LEU A 75 -1.75 -4.93 9.14
C LEU A 75 -1.97 -6.08 10.13
#